data_AF-A0A2S8BBW9-F1
#
_entry.id   AF-A0A2S8BBW9-F1
#
_cell.length_a   1.000
_cell.length_b   1.000
_cell.length_c   1.000
_cell.angle_alpha   90.00
_cell.angle_beta   90.00
_cell.angle_gamma   90.00
#
_symmetry.space_group_name_H-M   'P 1'
#
loop_
_entity.id
_entity.type
_entity.pdbx_description
1 polymer ?
#
loop_
_entity_poly.entity_id
_entity_poly.type
_entity_poly.pdbx_seq_one_letter_code
_entity_poly.pdbx_strand_id
1 'polypeptide(L)'
;MSHAAGQPELYRHAEQLVASAWAPSLIVRVAPLVGRQLDWVVCRTVASLLRAKMSPQTMRLLHFDDLVRFLVQAVGTDRTGLVELATPDTVDMTTAHRLLRTATRQPHTHRIASWPHPMPELDMAALQDDWTFECGWPATDAVADTVRGLTGRRLDVAGATEVSGHLPMPVETAPGWEPCDAPRCTARRRTGWRGSSTTASIRGFRCSAPPRWPTRWRVR
;
A
#
# COMPACT_ATOMS: atom_id res chain seq x y z
N MET A 1 10.91 -13.69 10.92
CA MET A 1 10.22 -13.71 9.61
C MET A 1 9.34 -12.48 9.57
N SER A 2 9.56 -11.59 8.60
CA SER A 2 8.99 -10.24 8.63
C SER A 2 7.67 -10.15 7.84
N HIS A 3 6.68 -9.50 8.44
CA HIS A 3 5.30 -9.44 7.95
C HIS A 3 4.99 -8.08 7.29
N ALA A 4 5.54 -7.80 6.10
CA ALA A 4 5.11 -6.60 5.37
C ALA A 4 3.59 -6.59 5.18
N ALA A 5 2.99 -5.40 5.15
CA ALA A 5 1.55 -5.09 5.11
C ALA A 5 0.74 -5.98 4.12
N GLY A 6 0.43 -7.20 4.53
CA GLY A 6 0.03 -8.28 3.62
C GLY A 6 -0.06 -9.65 4.31
N GLN A 7 -0.54 -10.67 3.60
CA GLN A 7 -0.44 -12.06 4.07
C GLN A 7 0.92 -12.62 3.62
N PRO A 8 1.83 -12.98 4.55
CA PRO A 8 3.18 -13.44 4.20
C PRO A 8 3.18 -14.63 3.24
N GLU A 9 2.22 -15.54 3.41
CA GLU A 9 2.06 -16.74 2.57
C GLU A 9 1.79 -16.41 1.10
N LEU A 10 1.06 -15.31 0.83
CA LEU A 10 0.76 -14.88 -0.54
C LEU A 10 2.00 -14.29 -1.22
N TYR A 11 2.81 -13.52 -0.49
CA TYR A 11 3.94 -12.80 -1.06
C TYR A 11 5.23 -13.62 -1.07
N ARG A 12 5.36 -14.66 -0.23
CA ARG A 12 6.56 -15.51 -0.17
C ARG A 12 6.96 -16.07 -1.54
N HIS A 13 6.00 -16.54 -2.34
CA HIS A 13 6.29 -17.11 -3.66
C HIS A 13 6.82 -16.04 -4.63
N ALA A 14 6.26 -14.82 -4.57
CA ALA A 14 6.73 -13.71 -5.38
C ALA A 14 8.14 -13.28 -4.96
N GLU A 15 8.41 -13.19 -3.65
CA GLU A 15 9.73 -12.89 -3.12
C GLU A 15 10.77 -13.94 -3.53
N GLN A 16 10.44 -15.23 -3.43
CA GLN A 16 11.33 -16.32 -3.86
C GLN A 16 11.61 -16.28 -5.36
N LEU A 17 10.60 -15.96 -6.17
CA LEU A 17 10.75 -15.82 -7.62
C LEU A 17 11.65 -14.64 -7.99
N VAL A 18 11.52 -13.51 -7.30
CA VAL A 18 12.38 -12.34 -7.50
C VAL A 18 13.80 -12.63 -7.01
N ALA A 19 13.94 -13.22 -5.83
CA ALA A 19 15.25 -13.53 -5.22
C ALA A 19 16.04 -14.59 -6.02
N SER A 20 15.36 -15.46 -6.77
CA SER A 20 16.00 -16.45 -7.66
C SER A 20 16.21 -15.94 -9.09
N ALA A 21 15.84 -14.69 -9.38
CA ALA A 21 16.07 -14.10 -10.68
C ALA A 21 17.57 -13.84 -10.90
N TRP A 22 18.01 -14.01 -12.15
CA TRP A 22 19.37 -13.73 -12.60
C TRP A 22 19.69 -12.23 -12.70
N ALA A 23 18.67 -11.37 -12.65
CA ALA A 23 18.82 -9.93 -12.75
C ALA A 23 18.99 -9.29 -11.35
N PRO A 24 19.72 -8.18 -11.24
CA PRO A 24 19.76 -7.36 -10.03
C PRO A 24 18.34 -7.03 -9.57
N SER A 25 18.01 -7.42 -8.34
CA SER A 25 16.66 -7.25 -7.79
C SER A 25 16.70 -6.71 -6.38
N LEU A 26 15.73 -5.86 -6.05
CA LEU A 26 15.53 -5.31 -4.71
C LEU A 26 14.11 -5.65 -4.25
N ILE A 27 14.02 -6.32 -3.11
CA ILE A 27 12.77 -6.61 -2.41
C ILE A 27 12.67 -5.62 -1.25
N VAL A 28 11.61 -4.81 -1.25
CA VAL A 28 11.36 -3.82 -0.21
C VAL A 28 10.16 -4.27 0.62
N ARG A 29 10.40 -4.56 1.90
CA ARG A 29 9.34 -4.82 2.87
C ARG A 29 9.07 -3.54 3.64
N VAL A 30 7.81 -3.15 3.73
CA VAL A 30 7.44 -1.88 4.39
C VAL A 30 6.63 -2.13 5.64
N ALA A 31 6.91 -1.36 6.68
CA ALA A 31 6.00 -1.15 7.80
C ALA A 31 4.65 -0.62 7.28
N PRO A 32 3.57 -0.74 8.08
CA PRO A 32 2.28 -0.17 7.69
C PRO A 32 2.40 1.30 7.29
N LEU A 33 1.94 1.64 6.09
CA LEU A 33 2.08 3.00 5.57
C LEU A 33 1.06 3.93 6.19
N VAL A 34 1.49 5.17 6.39
CA VAL A 34 0.72 6.32 6.86
C VAL A 34 1.13 7.57 6.08
N GLY A 35 0.34 8.64 6.19
CA GLY A 35 0.59 9.93 5.57
C GLY A 35 -0.66 10.51 4.92
N ARG A 36 -0.52 11.69 4.32
CA ARG A 36 -1.63 12.37 3.63
C ARG A 36 -2.09 11.71 2.32
N GLN A 37 -1.27 10.83 1.72
CA GLN A 37 -1.66 10.07 0.54
C GLN A 37 -2.55 8.89 0.96
N LEU A 38 -3.85 9.14 1.01
CA LEU A 38 -4.83 8.20 1.52
C LEU A 38 -5.29 7.18 0.48
N ASP A 39 -4.35 6.40 -0.03
CA ASP A 39 -4.63 5.25 -0.87
C ASP A 39 -5.19 4.05 -0.07
N TRP A 40 -5.38 2.91 -0.73
CA TRP A 40 -5.99 1.75 -0.09
C TRP A 40 -5.12 1.12 1.01
N VAL A 41 -3.78 1.11 0.90
CA VAL A 41 -2.89 0.59 1.97
C VAL A 41 -2.94 1.52 3.16
N VAL A 42 -2.86 2.84 2.96
CA VAL A 42 -2.95 3.80 4.07
C VAL A 42 -4.32 3.74 4.72
N CYS A 43 -5.41 3.69 3.94
CA CYS A 43 -6.76 3.51 4.46
C CYS A 43 -6.90 2.20 5.24
N ARG A 44 -6.29 1.11 4.77
CA ARG A 44 -6.25 -0.18 5.47
C ARG A 44 -5.47 -0.12 6.78
N THR A 45 -4.34 0.59 6.82
CA THR A 45 -3.59 0.85 8.05
C THR A 45 -4.44 1.64 9.03
N VAL A 46 -5.01 2.78 8.62
CA VAL A 46 -5.88 3.61 9.47
C VAL A 46 -7.06 2.80 9.99
N ALA A 47 -7.73 2.03 9.14
CA ALA A 47 -8.86 1.21 9.55
C ALA A 47 -8.44 0.11 10.54
N SER A 48 -7.24 -0.45 10.39
CA SER A 48 -6.67 -1.42 11.34
C SER A 48 -6.38 -0.77 12.68
N LEU A 49 -5.79 0.44 12.71
CA LEU A 49 -5.51 1.19 13.94
C LEU A 49 -6.78 1.59 14.68
N LEU A 50 -7.82 2.00 13.94
CA LEU A 50 -9.12 2.38 14.50
C LEU A 50 -9.93 1.18 15.02
N ARG A 51 -9.63 -0.05 14.56
CA ARG A 51 -10.28 -1.28 15.04
C ARG A 51 -9.46 -2.04 16.07
N ALA A 52 -8.15 -1.83 16.11
CA ALA A 52 -7.28 -2.47 17.09
C ALA A 52 -7.76 -2.13 18.50
N LYS A 53 -7.78 -3.15 19.37
CA LYS A 53 -8.06 -2.92 20.79
C LYS A 53 -6.97 -1.98 21.31
N MET A 54 -7.36 -0.92 22.02
CA MET A 54 -6.40 0.00 22.63
C MET A 54 -5.47 -0.81 23.55
N SER A 55 -4.18 -0.79 23.23
CA SER A 55 -3.13 -1.46 23.98
C SER A 55 -1.95 -0.49 24.12
N PRO A 56 -1.11 -0.66 25.16
CA PRO A 56 0.12 0.13 25.31
C PRO A 56 1.24 -0.39 24.39
N GLN A 57 0.92 -1.22 23.39
CA GLN A 57 1.91 -1.73 22.45
C GLN A 57 2.35 -0.60 21.54
N THR A 58 3.66 -0.55 21.27
CA THR A 58 4.24 0.38 20.32
C THR A 58 4.36 -0.28 18.97
N MET A 59 4.17 0.49 17.91
CA MET A 59 4.32 0.00 16.53
C MET A 59 5.26 0.88 15.75
N ARG A 60 5.91 0.27 14.76
CA ARG A 60 6.64 1.00 13.72
C ARG A 60 5.71 1.31 12.56
N LEU A 61 5.85 2.51 12.02
CA LEU A 61 5.11 3.00 10.86
C LEU A 61 6.11 3.49 9.82
N LEU A 62 5.64 3.70 8.59
CA LEU A 62 6.43 4.35 7.55
C LEU A 62 5.57 5.43 6.89
N HIS A 63 6.08 6.66 6.82
CA HIS A 63 5.40 7.71 6.08
C HIS A 63 5.55 7.48 4.57
N PHE A 64 4.49 7.73 3.79
CA PHE A 64 4.50 7.51 2.34
C PHE A 64 5.63 8.28 1.64
N ASP A 65 5.91 9.52 2.05
CA ASP A 65 7.03 10.30 1.49
C ASP A 65 8.40 9.64 1.71
N ASP A 66 8.61 8.96 2.84
CA ASP A 66 9.86 8.26 3.11
C ASP A 66 10.00 6.99 2.26
N LEU A 67 8.89 6.32 1.95
CA LEU A 67 8.90 5.26 0.94
C LEU A 67 9.32 5.81 -0.43
N VAL A 68 8.74 6.92 -0.87
CA VAL A 68 9.09 7.53 -2.17
C VAL A 68 10.55 7.99 -2.18
N ARG A 69 11.02 8.66 -1.12
CA ARG A 69 12.43 9.07 -0.97
C ARG A 69 13.37 7.88 -1.08
N PHE A 70 13.06 6.78 -0.39
CA PHE A 70 13.84 5.56 -0.46
C PHE A 70 13.85 4.98 -1.86
N LEU A 71 12.70 4.86 -2.53
CA LEU A 71 12.60 4.30 -3.88
C LEU A 71 13.38 5.14 -4.90
N VAL A 72 13.33 6.47 -4.79
CA VAL A 72 14.13 7.38 -5.63
C VAL A 72 15.62 7.17 -5.40
N GLN A 73 16.06 7.03 -4.14
CA GLN A 73 17.45 6.71 -3.83
C GLN A 73 17.85 5.34 -4.38
N ALA A 74 16.99 4.32 -4.24
CA ALA A 74 17.26 2.96 -4.68
C ALA A 74 17.52 2.86 -6.18
N VAL A 75 16.73 3.56 -6.99
CA VAL A 75 16.91 3.61 -8.45
C VAL A 75 18.24 4.23 -8.86
N GLY A 76 18.82 5.10 -8.01
CA GLY A 76 20.13 5.71 -8.24
C GLY A 76 21.33 4.84 -7.87
N THR A 77 21.12 3.58 -7.45
CA THR A 77 22.18 2.71 -6.93
C THR A 77 22.13 1.32 -7.54
N ASP A 78 23.26 0.62 -7.56
CA ASP A 78 23.35 -0.79 -7.95
C ASP A 78 23.09 -1.76 -6.78
N ARG A 79 22.54 -1.26 -5.66
CA ARG A 79 22.27 -2.07 -4.47
C ARG A 79 21.09 -3.02 -4.72
N THR A 80 21.26 -4.27 -4.32
CA THR A 80 20.28 -5.36 -4.48
C THR A 80 20.03 -6.06 -3.16
N GLY A 81 19.02 -6.93 -3.11
CA GLY A 81 18.75 -7.81 -1.98
C GLY A 81 17.41 -7.53 -1.32
N LEU A 82 17.34 -7.71 -0.01
CA LEU A 82 16.16 -7.46 0.81
C LEU A 82 16.42 -6.27 1.72
N VAL A 83 15.49 -5.33 1.78
CA VAL A 83 15.52 -4.21 2.71
C VAL A 83 14.17 -4.08 3.39
N GLU A 84 14.19 -3.87 4.70
CA GLU A 84 12.97 -3.63 5.47
C GLU A 84 12.94 -2.14 5.88
N LEU A 85 11.83 -1.47 5.57
CA LEU A 85 11.63 -0.04 5.74
C LEU A 85 10.62 0.24 6.83
N ALA A 86 11.06 1.01 7.81
CA ALA A 86 10.27 1.54 8.90
C ALA A 86 10.97 2.76 9.47
N THR A 87 10.21 3.67 10.08
CA THR A 87 10.83 4.71 10.90
C THR A 87 11.50 4.05 12.12
N PRO A 88 12.71 4.51 12.53
CA PRO A 88 13.41 3.98 13.70
C PRO A 88 12.68 4.26 15.03
N ASP A 89 11.82 5.27 15.08
CA ASP A 89 10.96 5.52 16.23
C ASP A 89 9.70 4.65 16.20
N THR A 90 8.91 4.72 17.28
CA THR A 90 7.67 3.96 17.40
C THR A 90 6.57 4.86 17.94
N VAL A 91 5.33 4.53 17.63
CA VAL A 91 4.15 5.19 18.19
C VAL A 91 3.35 4.20 19.01
N ASP A 92 2.87 4.67 20.17
CA ASP A 92 1.91 3.92 20.99
C ASP A 92 0.55 3.82 20.29
N MET A 93 -0.04 2.62 20.28
CA MET A 93 -1.31 2.34 19.61
C MET A 93 -2.46 3.18 20.16
N THR A 94 -2.46 3.44 21.48
CA THR A 94 -3.48 4.28 22.13
C THR A 94 -3.40 5.73 21.63
N THR A 95 -2.19 6.25 21.49
CA THR A 95 -1.90 7.59 20.98
C THR A 95 -2.28 7.72 19.50
N ALA A 96 -1.88 6.76 18.67
CA ALA A 96 -2.25 6.73 17.25
C ALA A 96 -3.77 6.68 17.06
N HIS A 97 -4.46 5.79 17.79
CA HIS A 97 -5.91 5.69 17.75
C HIS A 97 -6.59 7.02 18.13
N ARG A 98 -6.15 7.65 19.23
CA ARG A 98 -6.70 8.93 19.70
C ARG A 98 -6.53 10.05 18.69
N LEU A 99 -5.35 10.16 18.06
CA LEU A 99 -5.09 11.15 17.01
C LEU A 99 -6.00 10.92 15.80
N LEU A 100 -6.06 9.69 15.28
CA LEU A 100 -6.87 9.36 14.11
C LEU A 100 -8.37 9.59 14.35
N ARG A 101 -8.83 9.37 15.58
CA ARG A 101 -10.22 9.61 15.97
C ARG A 101 -10.67 11.07 15.90
N THR A 102 -9.74 12.02 15.88
CA THR A 102 -10.08 13.45 15.76
C THR A 102 -10.57 13.84 14.37
N ALA A 103 -9.97 13.26 13.31
CA ALA A 103 -10.37 13.50 11.93
C ALA A 103 -11.51 12.59 11.45
N THR A 104 -11.65 11.40 12.02
CA THR A 104 -12.63 10.41 11.55
C THR A 104 -13.91 10.39 12.39
N ARG A 105 -15.05 10.66 11.76
CA ARG A 105 -16.40 10.42 12.31
C ARG A 105 -16.98 9.19 11.59
N GLN A 106 -16.97 8.01 12.21
CA GLN A 106 -17.02 6.71 11.50
C GLN A 106 -18.37 5.98 11.57
N PRO A 107 -18.91 5.54 10.40
CA PRO A 107 -19.78 4.36 10.33
C PRO A 107 -19.23 3.18 9.48
N HIS A 108 -18.09 3.29 8.77
CA HIS A 108 -17.75 2.38 7.65
C HIS A 108 -16.39 1.67 7.68
N THR A 109 -15.57 1.79 8.75
CA THR A 109 -14.31 1.04 8.89
C THR A 109 -14.52 -0.46 8.81
N HIS A 110 -15.70 -0.97 9.17
CA HIS A 110 -16.02 -2.39 9.13
C HIS A 110 -15.91 -3.02 7.73
N ARG A 111 -15.97 -2.22 6.65
CA ARG A 111 -15.85 -2.73 5.26
C ARG A 111 -14.40 -2.82 4.77
N ILE A 112 -13.48 -2.09 5.40
CA ILE A 112 -12.07 -2.07 5.01
C ILE A 112 -11.37 -3.21 5.75
N ALA A 113 -10.69 -4.10 5.03
CA ALA A 113 -9.98 -5.22 5.63
C ALA A 113 -8.97 -4.77 6.71
N SER A 114 -8.64 -5.63 7.68
CA SER A 114 -7.54 -5.36 8.62
C SER A 114 -6.23 -5.85 8.07
N TRP A 115 -5.14 -5.30 8.56
CA TRP A 115 -3.90 -6.04 8.65
C TRP A 115 -4.07 -7.20 9.65
N PRO A 116 -3.79 -8.45 9.26
CA PRO A 116 -3.86 -9.59 10.17
C PRO A 116 -2.79 -9.48 11.27
N HIS A 117 -1.63 -8.92 10.94
CA HIS A 117 -0.54 -8.62 11.85
C HIS A 117 -0.12 -7.16 11.64
N PRO A 118 -0.71 -6.20 12.37
CA PRO A 118 -0.41 -4.78 12.19
C PRO A 118 1.01 -4.40 12.65
N MET A 119 1.71 -5.32 13.32
CA MET A 119 3.04 -5.10 13.88
C MET A 119 4.02 -6.16 13.37
N PRO A 120 4.54 -6.03 12.14
CA PRO A 120 5.67 -6.83 11.73
C PRO A 120 6.89 -6.56 12.59
N GLU A 121 7.58 -7.63 12.96
CA GLU A 121 8.99 -7.54 13.34
C GLU A 121 9.80 -7.27 12.08
N LEU A 122 10.45 -6.11 12.03
CA LEU A 122 11.26 -5.64 10.89
C LEU A 122 12.72 -5.57 11.30
N ASP A 123 13.59 -6.17 10.50
CA ASP A 123 15.05 -6.08 10.62
C ASP A 123 15.57 -4.89 9.81
N MET A 124 15.95 -3.85 10.54
CA MET A 124 16.36 -2.56 10.01
C MET A 124 17.86 -2.48 9.71
N ALA A 125 18.64 -3.55 9.97
CA ALA A 125 20.09 -3.54 9.83
C ALA A 125 20.53 -3.12 8.42
N ALA A 126 19.98 -3.75 7.38
CA ALA A 126 20.29 -3.39 5.99
C ALA A 126 19.99 -1.92 5.70
N LEU A 127 18.87 -1.37 6.22
CA LEU A 127 18.52 0.03 5.98
C LEU A 127 19.54 1.00 6.58
N GLN A 128 20.06 0.67 7.75
CA GLN A 128 21.00 1.51 8.50
C GLN A 128 22.42 1.35 7.99
N ASP A 129 22.88 0.11 7.82
CA ASP A 129 24.28 -0.21 7.56
C ASP A 129 24.62 -0.11 6.06
N ASP A 130 23.79 -0.71 5.20
CA ASP A 130 24.08 -0.81 3.76
C ASP A 130 23.56 0.41 3.00
N TRP A 131 22.35 0.85 3.36
CA TRP A 131 21.63 1.92 2.68
C TRP A 131 21.87 3.31 3.28
N THR A 132 22.24 3.37 4.57
CA THR A 132 22.44 4.63 5.31
C THR A 132 21.27 5.61 5.14
N PHE A 133 20.05 5.08 5.04
CA PHE A 133 18.86 5.88 4.76
C PHE A 133 18.21 6.36 6.06
N GLU A 134 17.94 7.67 6.12
CA GLU A 134 17.25 8.30 7.23
C GLU A 134 15.80 8.63 6.85
N CYS A 135 14.86 8.14 7.65
CA CYS A 135 13.45 8.53 7.54
C CYS A 135 13.29 9.98 8.03
N GLY A 136 12.66 10.83 7.23
CA GLY A 136 12.43 12.23 7.54
C GLY A 136 11.23 12.47 8.45
N TRP A 137 10.31 11.49 8.55
CA TRP A 137 9.09 11.61 9.33
C TRP A 137 9.11 10.74 10.59
N PRO A 138 9.06 11.34 11.79
CA PRO A 138 8.78 10.63 13.03
C PRO A 138 7.40 9.94 12.97
N ALA A 139 7.25 8.77 13.59
CA ALA A 139 6.02 7.98 13.57
C ALA A 139 4.80 8.76 14.09
N THR A 140 4.96 9.55 15.16
CA THR A 140 3.85 10.37 15.69
C THR A 140 3.45 11.48 14.71
N ASP A 141 4.42 12.16 14.10
CA ASP A 141 4.18 13.22 13.12
C ASP A 141 3.58 12.67 11.83
N ALA A 142 3.98 11.46 11.42
CA ALA A 142 3.40 10.75 10.29
C ALA A 142 1.91 10.41 10.52
N VAL A 143 1.53 10.02 11.74
CA VAL A 143 0.11 9.86 12.10
C VAL A 143 -0.61 11.20 12.09
N ALA A 144 0.00 12.26 12.63
CA ALA A 144 -0.59 13.60 12.59
C ALA A 144 -0.78 14.10 11.14
N ASP A 145 0.15 13.78 10.23
CA ASP A 145 0.01 14.11 8.81
C ASP A 145 -1.13 13.34 8.15
N THR A 146 -1.31 12.07 8.54
CA THR A 146 -2.47 11.27 8.13
C THR A 146 -3.78 11.92 8.55
N VAL A 147 -3.85 12.44 9.79
CA VAL A 147 -5.02 13.18 10.30
C VAL A 147 -5.30 14.42 9.44
N ARG A 148 -4.27 15.16 9.02
CA ARG A 148 -4.42 16.29 8.09
C ARG A 148 -4.99 15.82 6.75
N GLY A 149 -4.45 14.74 6.18
CA GLY A 149 -4.96 14.16 4.92
C GLY A 149 -6.42 13.72 5.01
N LEU A 150 -6.85 13.22 6.17
CA LEU A 150 -8.22 12.76 6.43
C LEU A 150 -9.24 13.88 6.60
N THR A 151 -8.78 15.11 6.82
CA THR A 151 -9.68 16.26 7.00
C THR A 151 -10.48 16.48 5.72
N GLY A 152 -11.81 16.40 5.82
CA GLY A 152 -12.73 16.52 4.68
C GLY A 152 -12.84 15.28 3.80
N ARG A 153 -12.25 14.15 4.21
CA ARG A 153 -12.32 12.87 3.49
C ARG A 153 -12.92 11.76 4.34
N ARG A 154 -13.44 10.73 3.68
CA ARG A 154 -13.96 9.51 4.28
C ARG A 154 -13.15 8.32 3.78
N LEU A 155 -12.75 7.43 4.69
CA LEU A 155 -12.09 6.18 4.34
C LEU A 155 -13.00 5.31 3.46
N ASP A 156 -12.44 4.74 2.39
CA ASP A 156 -13.08 3.72 1.54
C ASP A 156 -12.08 2.59 1.23
N VAL A 157 -12.57 1.50 0.65
CA VAL A 157 -11.78 0.31 0.30
C VAL A 157 -10.71 0.62 -0.76
N ALA A 158 -11.04 1.50 -1.73
CA ALA A 158 -10.11 1.90 -2.80
C ALA A 158 -9.18 3.07 -2.41
N GLY A 159 -9.35 3.64 -1.22
CA GLY A 159 -8.71 4.89 -0.80
C GLY A 159 -9.73 5.89 -0.25
N ALA A 160 -9.28 7.03 0.28
CA ALA A 160 -10.19 8.00 0.87
C ALA A 160 -10.89 8.84 -0.22
N THR A 161 -12.19 9.06 -0.02
CA THR A 161 -13.05 9.86 -0.91
C THR A 161 -13.39 11.19 -0.26
N GLU A 162 -13.48 12.25 -1.05
CA GLU A 162 -13.85 13.58 -0.54
C GLU A 162 -15.32 13.60 -0.11
N VAL A 163 -15.60 14.27 1.01
CA VAL A 163 -16.96 14.42 1.52
C VAL A 163 -17.52 15.75 1.04
N SER A 164 -18.70 15.71 0.42
CA SER A 164 -19.39 16.93 -0.03
C SER A 164 -19.55 17.95 1.08
N GLY A 165 -19.28 19.22 0.79
CA GLY A 165 -19.37 20.32 1.75
C GLY A 165 -18.13 20.50 2.64
N HIS A 166 -17.09 19.70 2.45
CA HIS A 166 -15.78 19.91 3.08
C HIS A 166 -14.74 20.38 2.06
N LEU A 167 -13.73 21.10 2.54
CA LEU A 167 -12.58 21.53 1.75
C LEU A 167 -11.35 20.73 2.19
N PRO A 168 -11.12 19.55 1.59
CA PRO A 168 -9.98 18.73 1.97
C PRO A 168 -8.67 19.39 1.52
N MET A 169 -7.60 19.15 2.28
CA MET A 169 -6.27 19.62 1.90
C MET A 169 -5.88 19.02 0.54
N PRO A 170 -5.36 19.82 -0.43
CA PRO A 170 -4.84 19.28 -1.67
C PRO A 170 -3.73 18.25 -1.41
N VAL A 171 -3.82 17.11 -2.07
CA VAL A 171 -2.80 16.06 -2.01
C VAL A 171 -2.36 15.78 -3.44
N GLU A 172 -1.06 15.65 -3.64
CA GLU A 172 -0.52 15.28 -4.94
C GLU A 172 -1.02 13.88 -5.31
N THR A 173 -1.59 13.76 -6.50
CA THR A 173 -2.17 12.49 -6.95
C THR A 173 -1.02 11.61 -7.44
N ALA A 174 -0.56 10.68 -6.61
CA ALA A 174 0.34 9.65 -7.10
C ALA A 174 -0.32 8.87 -8.26
N PRO A 175 0.43 8.47 -9.29
CA PRO A 175 -0.09 7.59 -10.32
C PRO A 175 -0.70 6.35 -9.65
N GLY A 176 -1.99 6.12 -9.90
CA GLY A 176 -2.79 5.17 -9.14
C GLY A 176 -2.17 3.77 -9.12
N TRP A 177 -1.82 3.30 -7.93
CA TRP A 177 -1.51 1.90 -7.68
C TRP A 177 -2.83 1.24 -7.27
N GLU A 178 -3.63 0.83 -8.25
CA GLU A 178 -4.88 0.13 -7.94
C GLU A 178 -4.59 -1.17 -7.19
N PRO A 179 -5.43 -1.55 -6.20
CA PRO A 179 -5.31 -2.86 -5.59
C PRO A 179 -5.48 -3.95 -6.65
N CYS A 180 -4.53 -4.88 -6.72
CA CYS A 180 -4.72 -6.12 -7.47
C CYS A 180 -5.73 -7.00 -6.73
N ASP A 181 -7.03 -6.72 -6.90
CA ASP A 181 -8.07 -7.68 -6.54
C ASP A 181 -8.20 -8.73 -7.67
N ALA A 182 -7.87 -9.98 -7.34
CA ALA A 182 -8.18 -11.25 -8.04
C ALA A 182 -7.10 -11.87 -8.98
N PRO A 183 -7.10 -13.22 -9.14
CA PRO A 183 -6.02 -13.99 -9.78
C PRO A 183 -6.14 -13.92 -11.30
N ARG A 184 -5.79 -12.78 -11.90
CA ARG A 184 -5.69 -12.61 -13.35
C ARG A 184 -4.53 -11.71 -13.74
N CYS A 185 -3.34 -11.97 -13.20
CA CYS A 185 -2.12 -11.54 -13.87
C CYS A 185 -1.87 -12.45 -15.08
N THR A 186 -2.54 -12.18 -16.20
CA THR A 186 -2.05 -12.67 -17.50
C THR A 186 -1.03 -11.67 -18.00
N ALA A 187 0.25 -12.02 -17.85
CA ALA A 187 1.34 -11.28 -18.48
C ALA A 187 1.11 -11.28 -20.00
N ARG A 188 0.66 -10.15 -20.55
CA ARG A 188 0.57 -9.96 -21.99
C ARG A 188 2.00 -9.82 -22.52
N ARG A 189 2.58 -10.96 -22.90
CA ARG A 189 3.85 -11.07 -23.61
C ARG A 189 3.77 -10.19 -24.88
N ARG A 190 4.44 -9.03 -24.91
CA ARG A 190 4.63 -8.25 -26.15
C ARG A 190 5.55 -9.06 -27.05
N THR A 191 4.98 -9.86 -27.94
CA THR A 191 5.72 -10.44 -29.06
C THR A 191 5.84 -9.43 -30.18
N GLY A 192 7.08 -9.20 -30.64
CA GLY A 192 7.37 -8.73 -31.99
C GLY A 192 7.44 -7.22 -32.18
N TRP A 193 8.63 -6.66 -32.03
CA TRP A 193 9.03 -5.47 -32.79
C TRP A 193 9.33 -5.92 -34.24
N ARG A 194 8.47 -5.56 -35.19
CA ARG A 194 8.84 -5.43 -36.61
C ARG A 194 8.23 -4.13 -37.10
N GLY A 195 9.09 -3.24 -37.57
CA GLY A 195 8.69 -1.96 -38.13
C GLY A 195 7.93 -2.14 -39.44
N SER A 196 6.86 -1.38 -39.57
CA SER A 196 6.48 -0.70 -40.82
C SER A 196 5.27 0.17 -40.54
N SER A 197 5.45 1.45 -40.85
CA SER A 197 4.50 2.54 -40.94
C SER A 197 3.14 2.10 -41.49
N THR A 198 2.03 2.51 -40.86
CA THR A 198 0.80 2.99 -41.53
C THR A 198 -0.16 3.57 -40.47
N THR A 199 -0.55 4.81 -40.67
CA THR A 199 -1.59 5.56 -39.97
C THR A 199 -2.94 4.84 -40.04
N ALA A 200 -3.60 4.57 -38.91
CA ALA A 200 -5.01 4.18 -38.90
C ALA A 200 -5.74 4.70 -37.66
N SER A 201 -6.76 5.50 -37.96
CA SER A 201 -7.76 6.16 -37.12
C SER A 201 -8.39 5.25 -36.06
N ILE A 202 -8.49 5.75 -34.82
CA ILE A 202 -9.27 5.14 -33.73
C ILE A 202 -10.76 5.43 -33.97
N ARG A 203 -11.53 4.41 -34.37
CA ARG A 203 -12.99 4.38 -34.19
C ARG A 203 -13.32 3.46 -33.02
N GLY A 204 -14.19 3.95 -32.14
CA GLY A 204 -14.55 3.32 -30.87
C GLY A 204 -15.26 1.97 -31.02
N PHE A 205 -15.13 1.16 -29.97
CA PHE A 205 -15.92 -0.05 -29.78
C PHE A 205 -16.69 0.02 -28.45
N ARG A 206 -18.00 -0.16 -28.57
CA ARG A 206 -18.96 -0.37 -27.49
C ARG A 206 -18.70 -1.71 -26.81
N CYS A 207 -18.83 -1.74 -25.48
CA CYS A 207 -18.96 -2.97 -24.70
C CYS A 207 -20.33 -3.63 -24.94
N SER A 208 -20.32 -4.90 -25.32
CA SER A 208 -21.50 -5.79 -25.29
C SER A 208 -21.47 -6.62 -23.99
N ALA A 209 -22.63 -6.75 -23.33
CA ALA A 209 -22.80 -7.45 -22.05
C ALA A 209 -22.50 -8.98 -22.14
N PRO A 210 -22.08 -9.63 -21.04
CA PRO A 210 -21.76 -11.07 -21.04
C PRO A 210 -23.02 -11.97 -20.96
N PRO A 211 -22.98 -13.19 -21.53
CA PRO A 211 -24.10 -14.14 -21.50
C PRO A 211 -24.20 -14.89 -20.16
N ARG A 212 -25.43 -15.21 -19.75
CA ARG A 212 -25.78 -16.00 -18.55
C ARG A 212 -25.60 -17.49 -18.79
N TRP A 213 -24.99 -18.21 -17.84
CA TRP A 213 -24.90 -19.68 -17.83
C TRP A 213 -25.80 -20.29 -16.73
N PRO A 214 -26.45 -21.44 -16.99
CA PRO A 214 -27.49 -22.00 -16.12
C PRO A 214 -26.95 -22.83 -14.95
N THR A 215 -27.69 -22.76 -13.83
CA THR A 215 -27.54 -23.48 -12.57
C THR A 215 -28.14 -24.89 -12.64
N ARG A 216 -27.37 -25.94 -12.32
CA ARG A 216 -27.75 -27.13 -11.52
C ARG A 216 -26.76 -28.28 -11.73
N TRP A 217 -26.21 -28.81 -10.63
CA TRP A 217 -25.75 -30.20 -10.55
C TRP A 217 -26.33 -30.82 -9.28
N ARG A 218 -27.14 -31.88 -9.44
CA ARG A 218 -27.53 -32.81 -8.36
C ARG A 218 -26.46 -33.90 -8.29
N VAL A 219 -26.00 -34.20 -7.09
CA VAL A 219 -25.17 -35.37 -6.79
C VAL A 219 -26.12 -36.54 -6.44
N ARG A 220 -25.85 -37.72 -7.01
CA ARG A 220 -26.44 -39.01 -6.59
C ARG A 220 -25.53 -39.64 -5.55
#